data_AF-A0A9P9Y723-F1
#
_entry.id   AF-A0A9P9Y723-F1
#
_cell.length_a   1.000
_cell.length_b   1.000
_cell.length_c   1.000
_cell.angle_alpha   90.00
_cell.angle_beta   90.00
_cell.angle_gamma   90.00
#
_symmetry.space_group_name_H-M   'P 1'
#
loop_
_entity.id
_entity.type
_entity.pdbx_description
1 polymer ?
#
loop_
_entity_poly.entity_id
_entity_poly.type
_entity_poly.pdbx_seq_one_letter_code
_entity_poly.pdbx_strand_id
1 'polypeptide(L)'
;MRRAGLDHTETIDETTFSVRFKHGIHTLYLFVDPSTSMAAVSQELREMLRERYPGGLTSSLDPPKTTMVPDEASKPKMAYGVLSSPSNPDSGWKQLKIGDEGTTTAMKAGLKTNSIVAFTFLENEDEDPVFEVEWPRDDDEMEDA
;
A
#
# COMPACT_ATOMS: atom_id res chain seq x y z
N MET A 1 48.40 6.36 0.83
CA MET A 1 47.15 5.71 1.32
C MET A 1 46.01 6.70 1.16
N ARG A 2 45.12 6.51 0.19
CA ARG A 2 43.88 7.29 0.06
C ARG A 2 42.72 6.33 0.33
N ARG A 3 41.95 6.59 1.39
CA ARG A 3 40.69 5.91 1.67
C ARG A 3 39.63 6.58 0.79
N ALA A 4 39.03 5.83 -0.13
CA ALA A 4 37.80 6.23 -0.78
C ALA A 4 36.66 5.95 0.21
N GLY A 5 36.05 7.02 0.73
CA GLY A 5 34.76 6.92 1.41
C GLY A 5 33.70 6.70 0.33
N LEU A 6 33.01 5.57 0.41
CA LEU A 6 31.81 5.30 -0.37
C LEU A 6 30.66 5.99 0.38
N ASP A 7 30.39 7.24 0.02
CA ASP A 7 29.14 7.89 0.39
C ASP A 7 28.09 7.38 -0.60
N HIS A 8 27.38 6.30 -0.25
CA HIS A 8 26.14 5.94 -0.93
C HIS A 8 25.07 6.90 -0.46
N THR A 9 25.08 8.12 -0.97
CA THR A 9 23.84 8.88 -1.09
C THR A 9 23.00 8.15 -2.12
N GLU A 10 22.03 7.34 -1.67
CA GLU A 10 20.92 6.93 -2.51
C GLU A 10 20.27 8.21 -3.04
N THR A 11 20.65 8.58 -4.26
CA THR A 11 19.97 9.63 -4.99
C THR A 11 18.57 9.10 -5.22
N ILE A 12 17.61 9.57 -4.43
CA ILE A 12 16.20 9.42 -4.76
C ILE A 12 16.08 10.08 -6.13
N ASP A 13 16.01 9.24 -7.16
CA ASP A 13 15.88 9.68 -8.52
C ASP A 13 14.61 10.54 -8.57
N GLU A 14 14.65 11.74 -9.17
CA GLU A 14 13.47 12.62 -9.28
C GLU A 14 12.29 11.93 -10.04
N THR A 15 12.53 10.69 -10.50
CA THR A 15 11.61 9.78 -11.18
C THR A 15 10.87 8.81 -10.24
N THR A 16 11.21 8.71 -8.95
CA THR A 16 10.56 7.77 -8.01
C THR A 16 9.15 8.21 -7.60
N PHE A 17 8.21 7.28 -7.52
CA PHE A 17 6.85 7.56 -7.06
C PHE A 17 6.75 7.49 -5.54
N SER A 18 6.41 8.60 -4.88
CA SER A 18 5.95 8.56 -3.48
C SER A 18 4.50 8.08 -3.43
N VAL A 19 4.25 6.85 -3.01
CA VAL A 19 2.92 6.22 -2.97
C VAL A 19 2.42 6.09 -1.54
N ARG A 20 1.12 6.35 -1.33
CA ARG A 20 0.41 6.16 -0.05
C ARG A 20 -0.43 4.89 -0.10
N PHE A 21 0.07 3.82 0.48
CA PHE A 21 -0.66 2.58 0.66
C PHE A 21 -1.57 2.64 1.88
N LYS A 22 -2.83 2.24 1.75
CA LYS A 22 -3.83 2.29 2.82
C LYS A 22 -4.47 0.92 3.07
N HIS A 23 -4.64 0.60 4.35
CA HIS A 23 -5.41 -0.54 4.84
C HIS A 23 -5.93 -0.23 6.25
N GLY A 24 -7.24 -0.27 6.43
CA GLY A 24 -7.88 0.21 7.65
C GLY A 24 -7.48 1.66 7.94
N ILE A 25 -7.05 1.92 9.19
CA ILE A 25 -6.55 3.22 9.64
C ILE A 25 -5.11 3.53 9.19
N HIS A 26 -4.37 2.53 8.67
CA HIS A 26 -2.96 2.71 8.36
C HIS A 26 -2.76 3.42 7.02
N THR A 27 -1.80 4.36 7.02
CA THR A 27 -1.25 4.94 5.80
C THR A 27 0.25 4.73 5.80
N LEU A 28 0.73 3.98 4.81
CA LEU A 28 2.11 3.57 4.65
C LEU A 28 2.69 4.27 3.43
N TYR A 29 3.87 4.86 3.58
CA TYR A 29 4.54 5.60 2.52
C TYR A 29 5.67 4.75 1.96
N LEU A 30 5.64 4.51 0.64
CA LEU A 30 6.68 3.78 -0.06
C LEU A 30 7.16 4.59 -1.26
N PHE A 31 8.47 4.61 -1.47
CA PHE A 31 9.09 5.15 -2.68
C PHE A 31 9.21 4.02 -3.70
N VAL A 32 8.45 4.10 -4.78
CA VAL A 32 8.35 3.04 -5.78
C VAL A 32 9.02 3.48 -7.07
N ASP A 33 9.99 2.70 -7.54
CA ASP A 33 10.54 2.89 -8.88
C ASP A 33 9.48 2.58 -9.96
N PRO A 34 9.23 3.46 -10.94
CA PRO A 34 8.17 3.28 -11.94
C PRO A 34 8.31 2.04 -12.83
N SER A 35 9.54 1.57 -13.02
CA SER A 35 9.89 0.42 -13.86
C SER A 35 9.84 -0.91 -13.11
N THR A 36 9.83 -0.87 -11.78
CA THR A 36 9.74 -2.05 -10.91
C THR A 36 8.37 -2.74 -11.05
N SER A 37 8.37 -4.08 -10.94
CA SER A 37 7.14 -4.88 -11.04
C SER A 37 6.28 -4.74 -9.79
N MET A 38 4.96 -4.89 -9.93
CA MET A 38 4.05 -4.92 -8.79
C MET A 38 4.32 -6.09 -7.85
N ALA A 39 4.89 -7.19 -8.34
CA ALA A 39 5.35 -8.30 -7.51
C ALA A 39 6.42 -7.85 -6.50
N ALA A 40 7.43 -7.11 -6.96
CA ALA A 40 8.49 -6.60 -6.09
C ALA A 40 7.98 -5.53 -5.11
N VAL A 41 7.10 -4.64 -5.57
CA VAL A 41 6.40 -3.67 -4.69
C VAL A 41 5.60 -4.39 -3.60
N SER A 42 4.92 -5.49 -3.95
CA SER A 42 4.15 -6.30 -2.99
C SER A 42 5.04 -6.96 -1.96
N GLN A 43 6.20 -7.47 -2.38
CA GLN A 43 7.19 -8.09 -1.49
C GLN A 43 7.74 -7.05 -0.50
N GLU A 44 8.19 -5.90 -0.98
CA GLU A 44 8.73 -4.83 -0.14
C GLU A 44 7.69 -4.33 0.88
N LEU A 45 6.45 -4.08 0.42
CA LEU A 45 5.35 -3.68 1.31
C LEU A 45 5.10 -4.74 2.38
N ARG A 46 5.09 -6.02 2.02
CA ARG A 46 4.85 -7.14 2.95
C ARG A 46 5.98 -7.28 3.97
N GLU A 47 7.23 -7.22 3.54
CA GLU A 47 8.39 -7.29 4.44
C GLU A 47 8.34 -6.17 5.49
N MET A 48 8.10 -4.94 5.04
CA MET A 48 7.93 -3.80 5.94
C MET A 48 6.74 -3.98 6.89
N LEU A 49 5.61 -4.49 6.40
CA LEU A 49 4.43 -4.76 7.22
C LEU A 49 4.73 -5.78 8.33
N ARG A 50 5.46 -6.86 8.02
CA ARG A 50 5.81 -7.89 9.00
C ARG A 50 6.79 -7.40 10.05
N GLU A 51 7.77 -6.58 9.64
CA GLU A 51 8.76 -6.00 10.53
C GLU A 51 8.10 -5.03 11.53
N ARG A 52 7.23 -4.14 11.04
CA ARG A 52 6.64 -3.09 11.87
C ARG A 52 5.40 -3.53 12.63
N TYR A 53 4.65 -4.50 12.10
CA TYR A 53 3.37 -4.96 12.65
C TYR A 53 3.37 -6.49 12.82
N PRO A 54 4.25 -7.05 13.67
CA PRO A 54 4.35 -8.50 13.86
C PRO A 54 3.06 -9.13 14.44
N GLY A 55 2.21 -8.33 15.10
CA GLY A 55 0.90 -8.73 15.60
C GLY A 55 -0.27 -8.48 14.63
N GLY A 56 0.01 -8.03 13.40
CA GLY A 56 -1.00 -7.61 12.43
C GLY A 56 -1.31 -6.12 12.44
N LEU A 57 -2.00 -5.67 11.40
CA LEU A 57 -2.45 -4.30 11.20
C LEU A 57 -3.76 -4.08 11.95
N THR A 58 -3.85 -3.07 12.82
CA THR A 58 -5.14 -2.61 13.34
C THR A 58 -5.97 -2.04 12.19
N SER A 59 -7.04 -2.71 11.78
CA SER A 59 -7.82 -2.36 10.59
C SER A 59 -9.03 -1.51 10.91
N SER A 60 -9.58 -1.64 12.13
CA SER A 60 -10.64 -0.80 12.66
C SER A 60 -10.48 -0.61 14.17
N LEU A 61 -10.87 0.56 14.67
CA LEU A 61 -10.84 0.87 16.10
C LEU A 61 -12.14 0.53 16.81
N ASP A 62 -13.28 0.65 16.13
CA ASP A 62 -14.61 0.38 16.71
C ASP A 62 -15.56 -0.23 15.65
N PRO A 63 -15.86 -1.54 15.72
CA PRO A 63 -15.29 -2.51 16.66
C PRO A 63 -13.80 -2.79 16.38
N PRO A 64 -12.99 -3.09 17.42
CA PRO A 64 -11.59 -3.43 17.23
C PRO A 64 -11.41 -4.62 16.27
N LYS A 65 -10.68 -4.40 15.18
CA LYS A 65 -10.35 -5.41 14.17
C LYS A 65 -8.88 -5.37 13.83
N THR A 66 -8.27 -6.53 13.68
CA THR A 66 -6.87 -6.68 13.26
C THR A 66 -6.78 -7.58 12.03
N THR A 67 -6.09 -7.13 10.98
CA THR A 67 -5.73 -7.94 9.82
C THR A 67 -4.34 -8.52 10.01
N MET A 68 -4.23 -9.85 10.02
CA MET A 68 -2.93 -10.53 10.07
C MET A 68 -2.20 -10.34 8.74
N VAL A 69 -0.89 -10.07 8.80
CA VAL A 69 -0.03 -10.06 7.61
C VAL A 69 0.35 -11.52 7.32
N PRO A 70 -0.07 -12.12 6.20
CA PRO A 70 0.12 -13.54 6.00
C PRO A 70 1.59 -13.91 5.76
N ASP A 71 1.93 -15.15 6.08
CA ASP A 71 3.30 -15.65 5.92
C ASP A 71 3.67 -15.87 4.44
N GLU A 72 4.96 -15.77 4.11
CA GLU A 72 5.48 -16.07 2.77
C GLU A 72 5.15 -17.50 2.33
N ALA A 73 5.16 -18.45 3.25
CA ALA A 73 4.83 -19.85 2.97
C ALA A 73 3.40 -20.04 2.43
N SER A 74 2.49 -19.13 2.79
CA SER A 74 1.09 -19.14 2.32
C SER A 74 0.94 -18.59 0.90
N LYS A 75 2.00 -18.05 0.29
CA LYS A 75 1.99 -17.37 -1.02
C LYS A 75 0.80 -16.43 -1.20
N PRO A 76 0.48 -15.56 -0.21
CA PRO A 76 -0.70 -14.71 -0.28
C PRO A 76 -0.58 -13.75 -1.48
N LYS A 77 -1.67 -13.60 -2.23
CA LYS A 77 -1.74 -12.56 -3.26
C LYS A 77 -2.19 -11.24 -2.62
N MET A 78 -1.71 -10.15 -3.18
CA MET A 78 -2.15 -8.80 -2.78
C MET A 78 -2.93 -8.20 -3.93
N ALA A 79 -4.08 -7.64 -3.61
CA ALA A 79 -4.85 -6.83 -4.53
C ALA A 79 -4.66 -5.35 -4.17
N TYR A 80 -4.79 -4.50 -5.19
CA TYR A 80 -4.62 -3.06 -5.07
C TYR A 80 -5.81 -2.33 -5.68
N GLY A 81 -6.24 -1.25 -5.05
CA GLY A 81 -7.33 -0.41 -5.50
C GLY A 81 -6.93 1.05 -5.49
N VAL A 82 -7.38 1.81 -6.49
CA VAL A 82 -7.34 3.28 -6.46
C VAL A 82 -8.76 3.81 -6.34
N LEU A 83 -8.93 5.01 -5.80
CA LEU A 83 -10.26 5.61 -5.72
C LEU A 83 -10.89 5.71 -7.11
N SER A 84 -12.15 5.29 -7.21
CA SER A 84 -12.94 5.45 -8.43
C SER A 84 -13.09 6.93 -8.80
N SER A 85 -13.20 7.79 -7.79
CA SER A 85 -13.18 9.25 -7.91
C SER A 85 -12.11 9.83 -6.98
N PRO A 86 -11.04 10.46 -7.48
CA PRO A 86 -9.92 10.95 -6.67
C PRO A 86 -10.31 11.95 -5.58
N SER A 87 -11.42 12.66 -5.76
CA SER A 87 -11.92 13.68 -4.83
C SER A 87 -13.03 13.19 -3.92
N ASN A 88 -13.49 11.94 -4.08
CA ASN A 88 -14.59 11.39 -3.29
C ASN A 88 -14.26 9.97 -2.80
N PRO A 89 -13.83 9.81 -1.54
CA PRO A 89 -13.50 8.50 -0.97
C PRO A 89 -14.69 7.54 -0.92
N ASP A 90 -15.93 8.06 -0.85
CA ASP A 90 -17.16 7.26 -0.79
C ASP A 90 -17.56 6.66 -2.16
N SER A 91 -16.88 7.04 -3.25
CA SER A 91 -17.12 6.48 -4.58
C SER A 91 -16.58 5.05 -4.75
N GLY A 92 -15.98 4.49 -3.70
CA GLY A 92 -15.41 3.15 -3.70
C GLY A 92 -14.11 3.06 -4.49
N TRP A 93 -13.70 1.82 -4.72
CA TRP A 93 -12.37 1.48 -5.27
C TRP A 93 -12.47 0.83 -6.64
N LYS A 94 -11.55 1.22 -7.52
CA LYS A 94 -11.26 0.56 -8.78
C LYS A 94 -10.01 -0.29 -8.62
N GLN A 95 -10.16 -1.60 -8.77
CA GLN A 95 -9.03 -2.53 -8.72
C GLN A 95 -8.01 -2.22 -9.83
N LEU A 96 -6.72 -2.23 -9.46
CA LEU A 96 -5.60 -2.14 -10.38
C LEU A 96 -5.35 -3.50 -11.05
N LYS A 97 -5.08 -3.46 -12.35
CA LYS A 97 -4.67 -4.64 -13.12
C LYS A 97 -3.16 -4.77 -13.05
N ILE A 98 -2.67 -5.71 -12.25
CA ILE A 98 -1.23 -5.94 -12.04
C ILE A 98 -0.66 -7.08 -12.90
N GLY A 99 -1.50 -7.72 -13.72
CA GLY A 99 -1.14 -8.86 -14.56
C GLY A 99 -0.92 -10.15 -13.76
N ASP A 100 -0.72 -11.26 -14.48
CA ASP A 100 -0.37 -12.54 -13.86
C ASP A 100 0.89 -12.40 -13.00
N GLU A 101 0.79 -12.88 -11.77
CA GLU A 101 1.85 -12.85 -10.75
C GLU A 101 2.46 -11.45 -10.50
N GLY A 102 1.75 -10.36 -10.82
CA GLY A 102 2.24 -9.00 -10.57
C GLY A 102 3.36 -8.55 -11.53
N THR A 103 3.44 -9.13 -12.72
CA THR A 103 4.45 -8.82 -13.75
C THR A 103 4.37 -7.41 -14.33
N THR A 104 3.23 -6.72 -14.17
CA THR A 104 3.06 -5.35 -14.66
C THR A 104 3.92 -4.38 -13.85
N THR A 105 4.56 -3.42 -14.52
CA THR A 105 5.36 -2.39 -13.82
C THR A 105 4.45 -1.44 -13.05
N ALA A 106 4.96 -0.84 -11.98
CA ALA A 106 4.26 0.12 -11.14
C ALA A 106 3.55 1.21 -11.97
N MET A 107 4.28 1.83 -12.91
CA MET A 107 3.72 2.85 -13.80
C MET A 107 2.57 2.32 -14.67
N LYS A 108 2.72 1.13 -15.26
CA LYS A 108 1.69 0.53 -16.12
C LYS A 108 0.47 0.05 -15.33
N ALA A 109 0.67 -0.34 -14.07
CA ALA A 109 -0.40 -0.68 -13.15
C ALA A 109 -1.20 0.56 -12.70
N GLY A 110 -0.69 1.77 -12.97
CA GLY A 110 -1.37 3.03 -12.67
C GLY A 110 -0.85 3.74 -11.41
N LEU A 111 0.25 3.28 -10.82
CA LEU A 111 0.94 4.01 -9.76
C LEU A 111 1.57 5.29 -10.33
N LYS A 112 1.57 6.34 -9.50
CA LYS A 112 2.19 7.63 -9.81
C LYS A 112 2.52 8.35 -8.50
N THR A 113 3.38 9.36 -8.56
CA THR A 113 3.68 10.19 -7.38
C THR A 113 2.40 10.74 -6.75
N ASN A 114 2.32 10.64 -5.44
CA ASN A 114 1.18 11.00 -4.58
C ASN A 114 -0.11 10.18 -4.78
N SER A 115 -0.08 9.05 -5.50
CA SER A 115 -1.26 8.17 -5.57
C SER A 115 -1.63 7.60 -4.20
N ILE A 116 -2.93 7.55 -3.91
CA ILE A 116 -3.48 6.80 -2.78
C ILE A 116 -3.97 5.46 -3.30
N VAL A 117 -3.50 4.39 -2.67
CA VAL A 117 -3.70 3.01 -3.12
C VAL A 117 -4.16 2.19 -1.93
N ALA A 118 -5.38 1.66 -1.97
CA ALA A 118 -5.79 0.65 -1.01
C ALA A 118 -5.12 -0.69 -1.35
N PHE A 119 -4.83 -1.50 -0.34
CA PHE A 119 -4.40 -2.88 -0.54
C PHE A 119 -5.16 -3.84 0.39
N THR A 120 -5.24 -5.09 -0.05
CA THR A 120 -5.78 -6.20 0.76
C THR A 120 -5.06 -7.49 0.42
N PHE A 121 -5.12 -8.46 1.33
CA PHE A 121 -4.60 -9.82 1.13
C PHE A 121 -5.73 -10.71 0.64
N LEU A 122 -5.47 -11.50 -0.40
CA LEU A 122 -6.42 -12.48 -0.93
C LEU A 122 -6.06 -13.87 -0.42
N GLU A 123 -7.07 -14.61 0.01
CA GLU A 123 -6.91 -16.01 0.43
C GLU A 123 -6.87 -16.93 -0.80
N ASN A 124 -7.60 -16.57 -1.87
CA ASN A 124 -7.71 -17.35 -3.10
C ASN A 124 -7.61 -16.44 -4.34
N GLU A 125 -7.25 -17.02 -5.50
CA GLU A 125 -7.10 -16.27 -6.74
C GLU A 125 -8.42 -15.75 -7.33
N ASP A 126 -9.52 -16.43 -7.03
CA ASP A 126 -10.87 -16.11 -7.53
C ASP A 126 -11.65 -15.18 -6.59
N GLU A 127 -11.03 -14.71 -5.51
CA GLU A 127 -11.67 -13.83 -4.53
C GLU A 127 -11.75 -12.38 -5.05
N ASP A 128 -12.95 -11.80 -5.01
CA ASP A 128 -13.14 -10.38 -5.29
C ASP A 128 -12.52 -9.54 -4.16
N PRO A 129 -11.59 -8.61 -4.46
CA PRO A 129 -10.92 -7.85 -3.42
C PRO A 129 -11.84 -6.86 -2.72
N VAL A 130 -11.87 -6.93 -1.39
CA VAL A 130 -12.49 -5.92 -0.54
C VAL A 130 -11.42 -5.00 0.03
N PHE A 131 -11.53 -3.72 -0.29
CA PHE A 131 -10.61 -2.68 0.15
C PHE A 131 -11.17 -1.93 1.36
N GLU A 132 -10.72 -2.32 2.54
CA GLU A 132 -11.07 -1.64 3.79
C GLU A 132 -10.10 -0.48 4.03
N VAL A 133 -10.60 0.75 4.01
CA VAL A 133 -9.83 1.96 4.34
C VAL A 133 -10.69 2.87 5.19
N GLU A 134 -10.15 3.23 6.35
CA GLU A 134 -10.74 4.24 7.22
C GLU A 134 -10.06 5.57 6.96
N TRP A 135 -10.87 6.57 6.60
CA TRP A 135 -10.39 7.92 6.43
C TRP A 135 -10.41 8.63 7.77
N PRO A 136 -9.36 9.39 8.12
CA PRO A 136 -9.42 10.30 9.24
C PRO A 136 -10.66 11.17 9.07
N ARG A 137 -11.52 11.18 10.08
CA ARG A 137 -12.57 12.18 10.19
C ARG A 137 -11.97 13.35 10.93
N ASP A 138 -12.15 14.55 10.41
CA ASP A 138 -11.97 15.73 11.24
C ASP A 138 -13.04 15.64 12.34
N ASP A 139 -12.62 15.54 13.60
CA ASP A 139 -13.49 15.73 14.77
C ASP A 139 -13.91 17.23 14.84
N ASP A 140 -14.58 17.73 13.80
CA ASP A 140 -15.18 19.07 13.78
C ASP A 140 -16.61 19.00 14.35
N GLU A 141 -16.75 18.44 15.55
CA GLU A 141 -17.95 18.57 16.41
C GLU A 141 -17.57 18.99 17.84
N MET A 142 -16.63 19.93 17.96
CA MET A 142 -16.63 20.87 19.08
C MET A 142 -17.19 22.21 18.60
N GLU A 143 -18.47 22.23 18.22
CA GLU A 143 -19.26 23.45 18.38
C GLU A 143 -19.60 23.53 19.87
N ASP A 144 -18.98 24.48 20.56
CA ASP A 144 -19.19 24.78 21.97
C ASP A 144 -20.67 24.84 22.36
N ALA A 145 -20.96 24.28 23.54
CA ALA A 145 -22.26 24.23 24.22
C ALA A 145 -22.91 25.59 24.51
#